data_AF-A0A976KTU2-F1
#
_entry.id   AF-A0A976KTU2-F1
#
_cell.length_a   1.000
_cell.length_b   1.000
_cell.length_c   1.000
_cell.angle_alpha   90.00
_cell.angle_beta   90.00
_cell.angle_gamma   90.00
#
_symmetry.space_group_name_H-M   'P 1'
#
loop_
_entity.id
_entity.type
_entity.pdbx_description
1 polymer ?
#
loop_
_entity_poly.entity_id
_entity_poly.type
_entity_poly.pdbx_seq_one_letter_code
_entity_poly.pdbx_strand_id
1 'polypeptide(L)'
;MRRLSPSLVPWQTFAVAAEDMREIVGQTLRLTTGARHTAAQYVHLAVVRRPGLVFGWSYNVREARAEWGRPGMPEPTGLGKGRLLSWRWLDRDAADALYAARERVFADLGYEAVELPKRHRDQWDWLRELAQRQLGQASDAHHDPCAAVQHAFAALDLPTEQRLVGIASVLGLELAQLREPTAKTVCRLDGERLELALTLMRRDHDHTVRQLAMRWLEVPETLFQIRPDTLIRWCDDRPVADIVASLLPRRGLAIFGPSGVRRLAELATQPHLGRRAAALAARLRLHH
;
A
#
# COMPACT_ATOMS: atom_id res chain seq x y z
N MET A 1 39.93 -40.05 5.23
CA MET A 1 39.77 -38.63 5.62
C MET A 1 39.99 -37.73 4.41
N ARG A 2 38.92 -37.10 3.93
CA ARG A 2 38.83 -35.76 3.30
C ARG A 2 37.53 -35.74 2.50
N ARG A 3 36.49 -35.17 3.12
CA ARG A 3 35.22 -34.85 2.46
C ARG A 3 35.52 -33.76 1.43
N LEU A 4 35.26 -34.03 0.17
CA LEU A 4 35.19 -33.01 -0.86
C LEU A 4 33.78 -32.43 -0.84
N SER A 5 33.69 -31.15 -0.46
CA SER A 5 32.47 -30.36 -0.51
C SER A 5 31.89 -30.36 -1.93
N PRO A 6 30.59 -30.62 -2.12
CA PRO A 6 29.95 -30.31 -3.38
C PRO A 6 29.92 -28.79 -3.50
N SER A 7 30.51 -28.30 -4.58
CA SER A 7 30.42 -26.93 -5.05
C SER A 7 28.96 -26.48 -5.05
N LEU A 8 28.71 -25.39 -4.33
CA LEU A 8 27.50 -24.58 -4.45
C LEU A 8 27.44 -24.06 -5.89
N VAL A 9 26.68 -24.76 -6.72
CA VAL A 9 26.14 -24.18 -7.96
C VAL A 9 25.16 -23.10 -7.51
N PRO A 10 25.33 -21.83 -7.89
CA PRO A 10 24.40 -20.78 -7.50
C PRO A 10 23.11 -20.97 -8.31
N TRP A 11 22.04 -21.44 -7.65
CA TRP A 11 20.68 -21.53 -8.18
C TRP A 11 20.01 -20.14 -8.35
N GLN A 12 20.79 -19.07 -8.55
CA GLN A 12 20.31 -17.69 -8.43
C GLN A 12 19.85 -17.03 -9.73
N THR A 13 19.64 -17.76 -10.82
CA THR A 13 19.26 -17.13 -12.11
C THR A 13 18.02 -17.73 -12.77
N PHE A 14 16.92 -17.85 -12.03
CA PHE A 14 15.58 -18.03 -12.63
C PHE A 14 14.47 -17.19 -11.97
N ALA A 15 14.83 -16.18 -11.18
CA ALA A 15 13.87 -15.22 -10.60
C ALA A 15 13.72 -13.95 -11.45
N VAL A 16 13.76 -14.07 -12.78
CA VAL A 16 13.51 -12.96 -13.70
C VAL A 16 12.36 -13.37 -14.62
N ALA A 17 11.32 -12.52 -14.68
CA ALA A 17 10.09 -12.61 -15.48
C ALA A 17 8.85 -13.27 -14.82
N ALA A 18 8.57 -12.98 -13.55
CA ALA A 18 7.27 -13.26 -12.92
C ALA A 18 6.26 -12.07 -12.99
N GLU A 19 6.66 -10.90 -13.50
CA GLU A 19 5.84 -9.67 -13.37
C GLU A 19 4.97 -9.27 -14.56
N ASP A 20 5.09 -9.93 -15.73
CA ASP A 20 4.34 -9.56 -16.96
C ASP A 20 3.33 -10.62 -17.44
N MET A 21 2.69 -11.35 -16.53
CA MET A 21 1.66 -12.34 -16.89
C MET A 21 0.28 -11.69 -16.94
N ARG A 22 -0.34 -11.67 -18.13
CA ARG A 22 -1.71 -11.16 -18.32
C ARG A 22 -2.69 -12.31 -18.47
N GLU A 23 -3.75 -12.28 -17.68
CA GLU A 23 -4.90 -13.16 -17.87
C GLU A 23 -5.68 -12.80 -19.14
N ILE A 24 -6.11 -13.82 -19.88
CA ILE A 24 -6.86 -13.66 -21.13
C ILE A 24 -8.31 -14.09 -20.92
N VAL A 25 -8.50 -15.25 -20.28
CA VAL A 25 -9.78 -15.83 -19.91
C VAL A 25 -9.60 -16.49 -18.56
N GLY A 26 -10.59 -16.36 -17.68
CA GLY A 26 -10.59 -17.03 -16.39
C GLY A 26 -11.98 -17.20 -15.83
N GLN A 27 -12.16 -18.24 -15.02
CA GLN A 27 -13.43 -18.58 -14.37
C GLN A 27 -13.16 -19.05 -12.95
N THR A 28 -14.09 -18.70 -12.06
CA THR A 28 -14.09 -19.22 -10.69
C THR A 28 -15.13 -20.31 -10.54
N LEU A 29 -14.71 -21.40 -9.91
CA LEU A 29 -15.47 -22.61 -9.69
C LEU A 29 -15.59 -22.84 -8.19
N ARG A 30 -16.75 -23.26 -7.71
CA ARG A 30 -17.01 -23.54 -6.30
C ARG A 30 -17.54 -24.96 -6.12
N LEU A 31 -16.97 -25.67 -5.16
CA LEU A 31 -17.49 -26.93 -4.67
C LEU A 31 -18.13 -26.72 -3.30
N THR A 32 -19.39 -27.11 -3.18
CA THR A 32 -20.13 -27.12 -1.92
C THR A 32 -20.15 -28.54 -1.37
N THR A 33 -19.32 -28.84 -0.37
CA THR A 33 -19.31 -30.16 0.27
C THR A 33 -20.47 -30.30 1.27
N GLY A 34 -21.21 -31.40 1.19
CA GLY A 34 -22.50 -31.59 1.86
C GLY A 34 -22.49 -32.04 3.34
N ALA A 35 -23.71 -32.01 3.90
CA ALA A 35 -24.23 -32.38 5.23
C ALA A 35 -24.04 -31.40 6.41
N ARG A 36 -22.96 -30.62 6.45
CA ARG A 36 -22.86 -29.46 7.36
C ARG A 36 -22.11 -28.38 6.58
N HIS A 37 -22.77 -27.27 6.23
CA HIS A 37 -22.21 -26.16 5.47
C HIS A 37 -21.02 -25.47 6.19
N THR A 38 -19.91 -26.18 6.37
CA THR A 38 -18.78 -25.71 7.16
C THR A 38 -17.58 -25.32 6.30
N ALA A 39 -17.46 -25.80 5.07
CA ALA A 39 -16.44 -25.29 4.15
C ALA A 39 -16.84 -25.32 2.67
N ALA A 40 -16.62 -24.22 1.95
CA ALA A 40 -16.69 -24.15 0.49
C ALA A 40 -15.27 -24.15 -0.10
N GLN A 41 -15.03 -24.94 -1.14
CA GLN A 41 -13.75 -24.91 -1.86
C GLN A 41 -13.91 -24.07 -3.13
N TYR A 42 -12.96 -23.16 -3.35
CA TYR A 42 -12.93 -22.29 -4.52
C TYR A 42 -11.69 -22.60 -5.37
N VAL A 43 -11.89 -22.64 -6.68
CA VAL A 43 -10.82 -22.75 -7.67
C VAL A 43 -10.99 -21.65 -8.71
N HIS A 44 -9.94 -20.90 -8.98
CA HIS A 44 -9.89 -19.98 -10.11
C HIS A 44 -8.95 -20.57 -11.14
N LEU A 45 -9.50 -20.84 -12.32
CA LEU A 45 -8.79 -21.39 -13.46
C LEU A 45 -8.69 -20.29 -14.52
N ALA A 46 -7.48 -20.02 -15.01
CA ALA A 46 -7.23 -18.93 -15.95
C ALA A 46 -6.17 -19.25 -16.99
N VAL A 47 -6.39 -18.85 -18.23
CA VAL A 47 -5.37 -18.79 -19.26
C VAL A 47 -4.58 -17.50 -19.11
N VAL A 48 -3.26 -17.63 -18.94
CA VAL A 48 -2.32 -16.50 -18.81
C VAL A 48 -1.37 -16.46 -19.99
N ARG A 49 -0.99 -15.25 -20.42
CA ARG A 49 0.04 -15.02 -21.43
C ARG A 49 1.19 -14.18 -20.92
N ARG A 50 2.36 -14.36 -21.52
CA ARG A 50 3.52 -13.48 -21.38
C ARG A 50 4.24 -13.29 -22.72
N PRO A 51 5.07 -12.25 -22.87
CA PRO A 51 5.99 -12.16 -24.00
C PRO A 51 6.93 -13.39 -24.05
N GLY A 52 7.05 -14.01 -25.22
CA GLY A 52 7.92 -15.16 -25.46
C GLY A 52 9.37 -14.77 -25.74
N LEU A 53 10.29 -15.73 -25.63
CA LEU A 53 11.75 -15.53 -25.87
C LEU A 53 12.09 -15.29 -27.35
N VAL A 54 11.24 -15.76 -28.26
CA VAL A 54 11.33 -15.52 -29.69
C VAL A 54 10.00 -14.89 -30.09
N PHE A 55 10.03 -13.72 -30.72
CA PHE A 55 8.88 -12.87 -31.07
C PHE A 55 7.52 -13.60 -31.09
N GLY A 56 6.69 -13.33 -30.09
CA GLY A 56 5.41 -14.01 -29.94
C GLY A 56 4.90 -14.01 -28.51
N TRP A 57 3.69 -14.52 -28.32
CA TRP A 57 3.09 -14.73 -27.00
C TRP A 57 3.23 -16.19 -26.61
N SER A 58 3.57 -16.44 -25.35
CA SER A 58 3.53 -17.79 -24.79
C SER A 58 2.44 -17.86 -23.72
N TYR A 59 1.77 -18.99 -23.64
CA TYR A 59 0.56 -19.20 -22.86
C TYR A 59 0.77 -20.27 -21.78
N ASN A 60 -0.01 -20.22 -20.71
CA ASN A 60 -0.07 -21.27 -19.70
C ASN A 60 -1.44 -21.22 -19.02
N VAL A 61 -1.78 -22.26 -18.27
CA VAL A 61 -2.99 -22.30 -17.46
C VAL A 61 -2.60 -22.19 -15.99
N ARG A 62 -3.29 -21.32 -15.27
CA ARG A 62 -3.07 -21.01 -13.87
C ARG A 62 -4.24 -21.49 -13.04
N GLU A 63 -3.94 -22.17 -11.95
CA GLU A 63 -4.91 -22.70 -11.00
C GLU A 63 -4.61 -22.13 -9.61
N ALA A 64 -5.53 -21.32 -9.09
CA ALA A 64 -5.50 -20.85 -7.71
C ALA A 64 -6.60 -21.54 -6.90
N ARG A 65 -6.29 -21.96 -5.67
CA ARG A 65 -7.24 -22.66 -4.79
C ARG A 65 -7.39 -21.92 -3.46
N ALA A 66 -8.57 -21.96 -2.89
CA ALA A 66 -8.80 -21.62 -1.48
C ALA A 66 -9.85 -22.54 -0.87
N GLU A 67 -9.71 -22.77 0.43
CA GLU A 67 -10.74 -23.40 1.25
C GLU A 67 -11.35 -22.32 2.16
N TRP A 68 -12.68 -22.28 2.23
CA TRP A 68 -13.42 -21.26 2.94
C TRP A 68 -14.28 -21.88 4.02
N GLY A 69 -13.87 -21.76 5.29
CA GLY A 69 -14.34 -22.63 6.36
C GLY A 69 -15.08 -22.00 7.54
N ARG A 70 -15.58 -20.76 7.46
CA ARG A 70 -16.26 -20.11 8.61
C ARG A 70 -17.65 -19.56 8.25
N PRO A 71 -18.72 -20.04 8.90
CA PRO A 71 -20.05 -19.43 8.81
C PRO A 71 -19.99 -17.95 9.21
N GLY A 72 -20.59 -17.06 8.41
CA GLY A 72 -20.71 -15.63 8.71
C GLY A 72 -19.55 -14.74 8.24
N MET A 73 -18.52 -15.29 7.59
CA MET A 73 -17.49 -14.48 6.92
C MET A 73 -17.86 -14.26 5.44
N PRO A 74 -17.62 -13.06 4.87
CA PRO A 74 -17.91 -12.76 3.47
C PRO A 74 -17.08 -13.62 2.52
N GLU A 75 -17.67 -14.12 1.43
CA GLU A 75 -16.98 -14.96 0.43
C GLU A 75 -15.64 -14.35 -0.02
N PRO A 76 -14.62 -15.17 -0.34
CA PRO A 76 -13.30 -14.67 -0.70
C PRO A 76 -13.38 -13.76 -1.93
N THR A 77 -12.93 -12.51 -1.77
CA THR A 77 -12.95 -11.47 -2.80
C THR A 77 -11.89 -11.66 -3.90
N GLY A 78 -11.14 -12.76 -3.85
CA GLY A 78 -10.10 -13.12 -4.81
C GLY A 78 -9.28 -14.32 -4.35
N LEU A 79 -8.83 -15.13 -5.30
CA LEU A 79 -7.89 -16.22 -5.05
C LEU A 79 -6.46 -15.71 -5.31
N GLY A 80 -5.49 -16.21 -4.53
CA GLY A 80 -4.08 -15.80 -4.66
C GLY A 80 -3.48 -16.10 -6.04
N LYS A 81 -2.19 -15.80 -6.26
CA LYS A 81 -1.54 -15.94 -7.57
C LYS A 81 -1.56 -17.36 -8.18
N GLY A 82 -1.84 -18.40 -7.38
CA GLY A 82 -2.01 -19.79 -7.86
C GLY A 82 -0.72 -20.41 -8.40
N ARG A 83 -0.85 -21.61 -8.98
CA ARG A 83 0.24 -22.35 -9.65
C ARG A 83 -0.02 -22.43 -11.15
N LEU A 84 1.05 -22.47 -11.94
CA LEU A 84 0.96 -22.84 -13.36
C LEU A 84 0.81 -24.36 -13.48
N LEU A 85 -0.01 -24.81 -14.43
CA LEU A 85 -0.32 -26.23 -14.65
C LEU A 85 0.66 -26.91 -15.59
N SER A 86 1.42 -26.14 -16.37
CA SER A 86 2.52 -26.64 -17.19
C SER A 86 3.85 -26.06 -16.74
N TRP A 87 4.87 -26.92 -16.66
CA TRP A 87 6.25 -26.52 -16.39
C TRP A 87 6.88 -25.74 -17.57
N ARG A 88 6.37 -25.94 -18.79
CA ARG A 88 6.73 -25.19 -19.99
C ARG A 88 5.63 -24.21 -20.39
N TRP A 89 6.00 -23.14 -21.07
CA TRP A 89 5.02 -22.30 -21.74
C TRP A 89 4.58 -22.93 -23.06
N LEU A 90 3.30 -22.76 -23.38
CA LEU A 90 2.59 -23.40 -24.48
C LEU A 90 2.28 -22.39 -25.58
N ASP A 91 1.95 -22.89 -26.76
CA ASP A 91 1.18 -22.10 -27.73
C ASP A 91 -0.27 -21.94 -27.23
N ARG A 92 -1.04 -21.14 -27.97
CA ARG A 92 -2.41 -20.81 -27.58
C ARG A 92 -3.32 -22.04 -27.59
N ASP A 93 -3.27 -22.83 -28.65
CA ASP A 93 -4.19 -23.96 -28.84
C ASP A 93 -3.96 -25.04 -27.78
N ALA A 94 -2.70 -25.30 -27.42
CA ALA A 94 -2.34 -26.22 -26.34
C ALA A 94 -2.76 -25.68 -24.95
N ALA A 95 -2.68 -24.37 -24.73
CA ALA A 95 -3.16 -23.76 -23.48
C ALA A 95 -4.69 -23.81 -23.37
N ASP A 96 -5.41 -23.56 -24.47
CA ASP A 96 -6.87 -23.63 -24.52
C ASP A 96 -7.36 -25.09 -24.34
N ALA A 97 -6.67 -26.06 -24.95
CA ALA A 97 -6.95 -27.48 -24.72
C ALA A 97 -6.69 -27.91 -23.27
N LEU A 98 -5.60 -27.43 -22.66
CA LEU A 98 -5.28 -27.68 -21.25
C LEU A 98 -6.33 -27.05 -20.31
N TYR A 99 -6.80 -25.84 -20.62
CA TYR A 99 -7.85 -25.15 -19.87
C TYR A 99 -9.16 -25.95 -19.93
N ALA A 100 -9.63 -26.31 -21.13
CA ALA A 100 -10.87 -27.06 -21.32
C ALA A 100 -10.80 -28.49 -20.73
N ALA A 101 -9.63 -29.13 -20.75
CA ALA A 101 -9.43 -30.40 -20.07
C ALA A 101 -9.55 -30.23 -18.55
N ARG A 102 -8.99 -29.15 -18.00
CA ARG A 102 -9.01 -28.91 -16.56
C ARG A 102 -10.39 -28.48 -16.05
N GLU A 103 -11.11 -27.69 -16.83
CA GLU A 103 -12.50 -27.31 -16.56
C GLU A 103 -13.40 -28.54 -16.46
N ARG A 104 -13.30 -29.47 -17.42
CA ARG A 104 -14.05 -30.74 -17.38
C ARG A 104 -13.76 -31.55 -16.13
N VAL A 105 -12.49 -31.66 -15.72
CA VAL A 105 -12.13 -32.35 -14.47
C VAL A 105 -12.80 -31.71 -13.25
N PHE A 106 -12.91 -30.38 -13.19
CA PHE A 106 -13.60 -29.72 -12.08
C PHE A 106 -15.11 -29.90 -12.13
N ALA A 107 -15.71 -29.85 -13.32
CA ALA A 107 -17.13 -30.17 -13.51
C ALA A 107 -17.46 -31.60 -13.05
N ASP A 108 -16.63 -32.59 -13.42
CA ASP A 108 -16.78 -33.99 -13.00
C ASP A 108 -16.63 -34.17 -11.48
N LEU A 109 -15.83 -33.31 -10.83
CA LEU A 109 -15.67 -33.26 -9.37
C LEU A 109 -16.82 -32.53 -8.65
N GLY A 110 -17.82 -32.04 -9.38
CA GLY A 110 -18.98 -31.34 -8.83
C GLY A 110 -18.75 -29.86 -8.54
N TYR A 111 -17.71 -29.26 -9.11
CA TYR A 111 -17.54 -27.81 -9.04
C TYR A 111 -18.50 -27.12 -10.00
N GLU A 112 -19.14 -26.05 -9.51
CA GLU A 112 -20.03 -25.21 -10.30
C GLU A 112 -19.38 -23.86 -10.60
N ALA A 113 -19.64 -23.34 -11.79
CA ALA A 113 -19.27 -21.99 -12.16
C ALA A 113 -19.97 -20.98 -11.24
N VAL A 114 -19.19 -20.16 -10.56
CA VAL A 114 -19.70 -19.04 -9.77
C VAL A 114 -19.10 -17.76 -10.28
N GLU A 115 -19.96 -16.79 -10.54
CA GLU A 115 -19.54 -15.41 -10.54
C GLU A 115 -19.30 -15.04 -9.07
N LEU A 116 -18.04 -15.10 -8.62
CA LEU A 116 -17.66 -14.31 -7.46
C LEU A 116 -18.10 -12.86 -7.76
N PRO A 117 -18.59 -12.11 -6.77
CA PRO A 117 -18.81 -10.68 -6.96
C PRO A 117 -17.53 -10.14 -7.55
N LYS A 118 -17.59 -9.74 -8.84
CA LYS A 118 -16.45 -9.15 -9.52
C LYS A 118 -15.98 -8.10 -8.55
N ARG A 119 -14.71 -8.16 -8.13
CA ARG A 119 -14.07 -7.00 -7.51
C ARG A 119 -14.56 -5.85 -8.38
N HIS A 120 -15.38 -4.96 -7.83
CA HIS A 120 -15.53 -3.67 -8.46
C HIS A 120 -14.07 -3.26 -8.58
N ARG A 121 -13.55 -3.25 -9.82
CA ARG A 121 -12.33 -2.52 -10.08
C ARG A 121 -12.69 -1.17 -9.55
N ASP A 122 -12.17 -0.86 -8.37
CA ASP A 122 -12.35 0.48 -7.86
C ASP A 122 -11.85 1.34 -9.01
N GLN A 123 -12.56 2.43 -9.25
CA GLN A 123 -12.23 3.41 -10.27
C GLN A 123 -10.78 3.96 -10.15
N TRP A 124 -10.00 3.48 -9.18
CA TRP A 124 -8.61 3.80 -8.83
C TRP A 124 -7.66 2.59 -8.82
N ASP A 125 -8.10 1.38 -9.18
CA ASP A 125 -7.19 0.21 -9.26
C ASP A 125 -6.11 0.40 -10.33
N TRP A 126 -6.44 1.06 -11.43
CA TRP A 126 -5.46 1.46 -12.44
C TRP A 126 -4.43 2.45 -11.87
N LEU A 127 -4.85 3.35 -10.98
CA LEU A 127 -3.99 4.30 -10.29
C LEU A 127 -3.06 3.58 -9.31
N ARG A 128 -3.57 2.57 -8.60
CA ARG A 128 -2.77 1.70 -7.71
C ARG A 128 -1.71 0.93 -8.50
N GLU A 129 -2.07 0.31 -9.62
CA GLU A 129 -1.11 -0.40 -10.47
C GLU A 129 -0.07 0.53 -11.09
N LEU A 130 -0.49 1.72 -11.50
CA LEU A 130 0.37 2.74 -12.10
C LEU A 130 1.33 3.31 -11.04
N ALA A 131 0.82 3.61 -9.85
CA ALA A 131 1.62 4.03 -8.70
C ALA A 131 2.60 2.93 -8.27
N GLN A 132 2.20 1.65 -8.28
CA GLN A 132 3.10 0.53 -7.97
C GLN A 132 4.20 0.37 -9.01
N ARG A 133 3.89 0.51 -10.31
CA ARG A 133 4.90 0.48 -11.38
C ARG A 133 5.89 1.63 -11.26
N GLN A 134 5.39 2.84 -11.01
CA GLN A 134 6.22 4.02 -10.81
C GLN A 134 7.03 3.94 -9.50
N LEU A 135 6.47 3.34 -8.45
CA LEU A 135 7.18 3.06 -7.21
C LEU A 135 8.29 2.03 -7.39
N GLY A 136 8.08 0.98 -8.20
CA GLY A 136 9.15 0.05 -8.55
C GLY A 136 10.30 0.75 -9.28
N GLN A 137 9.97 1.53 -10.31
CA GLN A 137 10.95 2.31 -11.08
C GLN A 137 11.69 3.35 -10.22
N ALA A 138 10.98 4.02 -9.32
CA ALA A 138 11.56 5.05 -8.48
C ALA A 138 12.30 4.47 -7.25
N SER A 139 11.92 3.30 -6.74
CA SER A 139 12.66 2.58 -5.69
C SER A 139 14.02 2.09 -6.18
N ASP A 140 14.14 1.74 -7.46
CA ASP A 140 15.42 1.40 -8.08
C ASP A 140 16.31 2.65 -8.28
N ALA A 141 15.70 3.83 -8.42
CA ALA A 141 16.40 5.10 -8.65
C ALA A 141 16.66 5.92 -7.38
N HIS A 142 15.88 5.75 -6.30
CA HIS A 142 15.90 6.61 -5.10
C HIS A 142 15.94 5.74 -3.82
N HIS A 143 16.91 5.99 -2.93
CA HIS A 143 17.01 5.30 -1.63
C HIS A 143 15.94 5.75 -0.60
N ASP A 144 15.14 6.78 -0.89
CA ASP A 144 14.05 7.26 -0.03
C ASP A 144 12.67 6.87 -0.63
N PRO A 145 11.91 5.97 0.01
CA PRO A 145 10.60 5.55 -0.48
C PRO A 145 9.58 6.69 -0.55
N CYS A 146 9.73 7.75 0.26
CA CYS A 146 8.84 8.91 0.18
C CYS A 146 9.14 9.75 -1.08
N ALA A 147 10.41 9.92 -1.42
CA ALA A 147 10.83 10.57 -2.65
C ALA A 147 10.38 9.76 -3.89
N ALA A 148 10.42 8.42 -3.81
CA ALA A 148 9.94 7.55 -4.87
C ALA A 148 8.42 7.68 -5.10
N VAL A 149 7.62 7.73 -4.03
CA VAL A 149 6.18 8.01 -4.12
C VAL A 149 5.93 9.40 -4.72
N GLN A 150 6.67 10.42 -4.29
CA GLN A 150 6.52 11.77 -4.81
C GLN A 150 6.83 11.87 -6.30
N HIS A 151 7.93 11.27 -6.73
CA HIS A 151 8.30 11.21 -8.14
C HIS A 151 7.23 10.46 -8.95
N ALA A 152 6.72 9.34 -8.43
CA ALA A 152 5.62 8.61 -9.04
C ALA A 152 4.39 9.51 -9.22
N PHE A 153 3.90 10.15 -8.15
CA PHE A 153 2.72 11.02 -8.22
C PHE A 153 2.92 12.23 -9.14
N ALA A 154 4.12 12.83 -9.17
CA ALA A 154 4.45 13.92 -10.07
C ALA A 154 4.47 13.47 -11.54
N ALA A 155 4.99 12.28 -11.82
CA ALA A 155 5.03 11.70 -13.16
C ALA A 155 3.64 11.34 -13.72
N LEU A 156 2.63 11.18 -12.86
CA LEU A 156 1.26 10.89 -13.28
C LEU A 156 0.48 12.12 -13.77
N ASP A 157 0.99 13.34 -13.53
CA ASP A 157 0.38 14.62 -13.91
C ASP A 157 -1.14 14.68 -13.67
N LEU A 158 -1.56 14.17 -12.51
CA LEU A 158 -2.98 14.02 -12.21
C LEU A 158 -3.60 15.38 -11.82
N PRO A 159 -4.82 15.67 -12.29
CA PRO A 159 -5.59 16.80 -11.79
C PRO A 159 -5.71 16.75 -10.27
N THR A 160 -5.70 17.93 -9.63
CA THR A 160 -5.74 18.09 -8.17
C THR A 160 -6.83 17.27 -7.51
N GLU A 161 -8.03 17.27 -8.10
CA GLU A 161 -9.16 16.50 -7.58
C GLU A 161 -8.91 14.98 -7.55
N GLN A 162 -8.28 14.43 -8.60
CA GLN A 162 -7.97 13.01 -8.64
C GLN A 162 -6.90 12.64 -7.62
N ARG A 163 -5.92 13.53 -7.38
CA ARG A 163 -4.92 13.35 -6.32
C ARG A 163 -5.57 13.34 -4.95
N LEU A 164 -6.47 14.28 -4.68
CA LEU A 164 -7.20 14.35 -3.41
C LEU A 164 -8.06 13.10 -3.19
N VAL A 165 -8.73 12.59 -4.22
CA VAL A 165 -9.48 11.33 -4.11
C VAL A 165 -8.54 10.15 -3.82
N GLY A 166 -7.37 10.09 -4.46
CA GLY A 166 -6.35 9.08 -4.17
C GLY A 166 -5.88 9.12 -2.71
N ILE A 167 -5.58 10.32 -2.19
CA ILE A 167 -5.18 10.53 -0.80
C ILE A 167 -6.30 10.12 0.17
N ALA A 168 -7.54 10.54 -0.11
CA ALA A 168 -8.72 10.18 0.68
C ALA A 168 -8.88 8.65 0.75
N SER A 169 -8.71 7.95 -0.38
CA SER A 169 -8.78 6.48 -0.44
C SER A 169 -7.69 5.81 0.40
N VAL A 170 -6.44 6.31 0.37
CA VAL A 170 -5.34 5.79 1.20
C VAL A 170 -5.66 5.90 2.70
N LEU A 171 -6.28 7.01 3.09
CA LEU A 171 -6.71 7.25 4.47
C LEU A 171 -8.01 6.54 4.84
N GLY A 172 -8.71 5.92 3.89
CA GLY A 172 -10.03 5.31 4.13
C GLY A 172 -11.10 6.36 4.47
N LEU A 173 -11.01 7.54 3.87
CA LEU A 173 -11.90 8.68 4.09
C LEU A 173 -12.70 9.01 2.85
N GLU A 174 -13.85 9.65 3.07
CA GLU A 174 -14.55 10.38 2.02
C GLU A 174 -13.81 11.67 1.67
N LEU A 175 -13.94 12.15 0.42
CA LEU A 175 -13.27 13.38 -0.03
C LEU A 175 -13.69 14.60 0.81
N ALA A 176 -14.95 14.68 1.23
CA ALA A 176 -15.43 15.74 2.10
C ALA A 176 -14.72 15.74 3.47
N GLN A 177 -14.48 14.55 4.02
CA GLN A 177 -13.75 14.38 5.29
C GLN A 177 -12.26 14.70 5.15
N LEU A 178 -11.68 14.42 3.98
CA LEU A 178 -10.31 14.85 3.67
C LEU A 178 -10.22 16.37 3.63
N ARG A 179 -11.20 17.04 3.02
CA ARG A 179 -11.24 18.50 2.91
C ARG A 179 -11.49 19.19 4.23
N GLU A 180 -12.28 18.59 5.11
CA GLU A 180 -12.66 19.16 6.41
C GLU A 180 -12.30 18.21 7.54
N PRO A 181 -11.02 18.19 7.96
CA PRO A 181 -10.59 17.35 9.07
C PRO A 181 -11.23 17.79 10.38
N THR A 182 -11.64 16.81 11.18
CA THR A 182 -12.11 17.02 12.55
C THR A 182 -11.32 16.11 13.49
N ALA A 183 -11.28 16.45 14.78
CA ALA A 183 -10.69 15.59 15.81
C ALA A 183 -11.22 14.15 15.75
N LYS A 184 -12.52 13.97 15.51
CA LYS A 184 -13.16 12.65 15.39
C LYS A 184 -12.66 11.88 14.17
N THR A 185 -12.42 12.57 13.05
CA THR A 185 -11.87 11.96 11.84
C THR A 185 -10.44 11.50 12.10
N VAL A 186 -9.61 12.36 12.66
CA VAL A 186 -8.20 12.09 12.95
C VAL A 186 -8.02 10.90 13.90
N CYS A 187 -8.79 10.83 14.99
CA CYS A 187 -8.65 9.74 15.98
C CYS A 187 -9.02 8.35 15.44
N ARG A 188 -9.66 8.26 14.27
CA ARG A 188 -10.01 6.98 13.62
C ARG A 188 -8.98 6.51 12.62
N LEU A 189 -8.01 7.36 12.30
CA LEU A 189 -6.97 7.06 11.33
C LEU A 189 -5.82 6.31 11.97
N ASP A 190 -5.21 5.46 11.17
CA ASP A 190 -3.90 4.90 11.46
C ASP A 190 -2.83 5.98 11.34
N GLY A 191 -2.01 6.14 12.39
CA GLY A 191 -1.01 7.20 12.49
C GLY A 191 0.07 7.11 11.40
N GLU A 192 0.46 5.89 11.00
CA GLU A 192 1.43 5.68 9.93
C GLU A 192 0.91 6.17 8.57
N ARG A 193 -0.35 5.85 8.25
CA ARG A 193 -1.01 6.34 7.03
C ARG A 193 -1.18 7.85 7.03
N LEU A 194 -1.56 8.42 8.16
CA LEU A 194 -1.70 9.87 8.30
C LEU A 194 -0.37 10.59 8.13
N GLU A 195 0.70 10.08 8.76
CA GLU A 195 2.05 10.62 8.63
C GLU A 195 2.54 10.58 7.17
N LEU A 196 2.33 9.45 6.49
CA LEU A 196 2.68 9.32 5.08
C LEU A 196 1.91 10.32 4.21
N ALA A 197 0.58 10.36 4.34
CA ALA A 197 -0.27 11.24 3.55
C ALA A 197 0.11 12.72 3.75
N LEU A 198 0.32 13.17 4.98
CA LEU A 198 0.72 14.54 5.26
C LEU A 198 2.13 14.85 4.75
N THR A 199 3.07 13.89 4.81
CA THR A 199 4.39 14.08 4.20
C THR A 199 4.29 14.35 2.71
N LEU A 200 3.44 13.59 2.01
CA LEU A 200 3.20 13.76 0.58
C LEU A 200 2.52 15.10 0.29
N MET A 201 1.42 15.40 0.97
CA MET A 201 0.64 16.62 0.72
C MET A 201 1.42 17.90 0.98
N ARG A 202 2.28 17.92 2.02
CA ARG A 202 3.09 19.10 2.34
C ARG A 202 4.15 19.41 1.30
N ARG A 203 4.69 18.38 0.66
CA ARG A 203 5.72 18.50 -0.37
C ARG A 203 5.13 18.56 -1.79
N ASP A 204 3.81 18.50 -1.91
CA ASP A 204 3.13 18.56 -3.19
C ASP A 204 3.38 19.91 -3.89
N HIS A 205 3.45 19.92 -5.22
CA HIS A 205 3.69 21.12 -6.04
C HIS A 205 2.45 22.02 -6.12
N ASP A 206 1.26 21.48 -5.89
CA ASP A 206 -0.01 22.19 -5.86
C ASP A 206 -0.24 22.87 -4.50
N HIS A 207 -0.43 24.18 -4.55
CA HIS A 207 -0.68 24.99 -3.38
C HIS A 207 -1.94 24.58 -2.62
N THR A 208 -2.99 24.14 -3.32
CA THR A 208 -4.25 23.68 -2.73
C THR A 208 -4.04 22.45 -1.85
N VAL A 209 -3.22 21.50 -2.33
CA VAL A 209 -2.89 20.27 -1.59
C VAL A 209 -2.04 20.60 -0.36
N ARG A 210 -1.07 21.51 -0.51
CA ARG A 210 -0.26 21.99 0.62
C ARG A 210 -1.10 22.70 1.69
N GLN A 211 -2.03 23.57 1.27
CA GLN A 211 -2.95 24.23 2.19
C GLN A 211 -3.82 23.23 2.95
N LEU A 212 -4.27 22.17 2.27
CA LEU A 212 -5.04 21.13 2.94
C LEU A 212 -4.20 20.40 3.99
N ALA A 213 -2.92 20.13 3.71
CA ALA A 213 -2.02 19.56 4.70
C ALA A 213 -1.88 20.47 5.95
N MET A 214 -1.81 21.79 5.75
CA MET A 214 -1.75 22.74 6.86
C MET A 214 -3.02 22.70 7.71
N ARG A 215 -4.20 22.67 7.07
CA ARG A 215 -5.49 22.54 7.78
C ARG A 215 -5.56 21.29 8.65
N TRP A 216 -4.98 20.18 8.19
CA TRP A 216 -4.88 18.97 9.01
C TRP A 216 -3.97 19.16 10.23
N LEU A 217 -2.83 19.84 10.08
CA LEU A 217 -1.92 20.12 11.19
C LEU A 217 -2.47 21.12 12.21
N GLU A 218 -3.37 22.00 11.78
CA GLU A 218 -4.10 22.92 12.67
C GLU A 218 -5.05 22.17 13.61
N VAL A 219 -5.50 20.97 13.25
CA VAL A 219 -6.23 20.07 14.16
C VAL A 219 -5.23 19.47 15.14
N PRO A 220 -5.25 19.83 16.44
CA PRO A 220 -4.19 19.42 17.37
C PRO A 220 -4.06 17.90 17.51
N GLU A 221 -5.17 17.18 17.35
CA GLU A 221 -5.21 15.72 17.42
C GLU A 221 -4.32 15.06 16.38
N THR A 222 -4.11 15.72 15.23
CA THR A 222 -3.22 15.26 14.18
C THR A 222 -1.80 15.12 14.71
N LEU A 223 -1.33 16.10 15.49
CA LEU A 223 0.03 16.11 16.01
C LEU A 223 0.30 14.97 17.00
N PHE A 224 -0.72 14.44 17.68
CA PHE A 224 -0.54 13.29 18.58
C PHE A 224 -0.36 11.96 17.82
N GLN A 225 -0.80 11.90 16.57
CA GLN A 225 -0.71 10.69 15.74
C GLN A 225 0.63 10.61 14.98
N ILE A 226 1.36 11.72 14.87
CA ILE A 226 2.63 11.78 14.14
C ILE A 226 3.78 11.49 15.10
N ARG A 227 4.75 10.72 14.63
CA ARG A 227 5.96 10.45 15.42
C ARG A 227 6.68 11.76 15.77
N PRO A 228 7.12 11.95 17.03
CA PRO A 228 7.80 13.17 17.46
C PRO A 228 8.99 13.56 16.59
N ASP A 229 9.81 12.58 16.20
CA ASP A 229 10.99 12.80 15.36
C ASP A 229 10.61 13.32 13.97
N THR A 230 9.49 12.86 13.42
CA THR A 230 8.97 13.35 12.16
C THR A 230 8.49 14.79 12.31
N LEU A 231 7.74 15.11 13.37
CA LEU A 231 7.31 16.48 13.65
C LEU A 231 8.48 17.44 13.87
N ILE A 232 9.55 17.02 14.55
CA ILE A 232 10.75 17.84 14.75
C ILE A 232 11.36 18.21 13.39
N ARG A 233 11.55 17.23 12.49
CA ARG A 233 12.04 17.50 11.12
C ARG A 233 11.09 18.41 10.34
N TRP A 234 9.80 18.24 10.55
CA TRP A 234 8.79 19.05 9.87
C TRP A 234 8.81 20.52 10.28
N CYS A 235 9.30 20.83 11.48
CA CYS A 235 9.42 22.20 12.00
C CYS A 235 10.55 23.01 11.34
N ASP A 236 11.33 22.43 10.42
CA ASP A 236 12.20 23.24 9.55
C ASP A 236 11.37 24.17 8.64
N ASP A 237 10.17 23.73 8.30
CA ASP A 237 9.18 24.50 7.58
C ASP A 237 8.44 25.45 8.52
N ARG A 238 8.54 26.76 8.24
CA ARG A 238 8.06 27.82 9.12
C ARG A 238 6.57 27.71 9.51
N PRO A 239 5.62 27.42 8.61
CA PRO A 239 4.22 27.27 8.98
C PRO A 239 3.98 26.17 10.01
N VAL A 240 4.70 25.05 9.90
CA VAL A 240 4.59 23.95 10.88
C VAL A 240 5.20 24.36 12.21
N ALA A 241 6.36 25.03 12.17
CA ALA A 241 6.98 25.57 13.38
C ALA A 241 6.05 26.52 14.14
N ASP A 242 5.35 27.40 13.42
CA ASP A 242 4.41 28.36 14.01
C ASP A 242 3.23 27.64 14.70
N ILE A 243 2.65 26.62 14.04
CA ILE A 243 1.58 25.78 14.63
C ILE A 243 2.08 25.08 15.89
N VAL A 244 3.22 24.39 15.82
CA VAL A 244 3.79 23.66 16.95
C VAL A 244 4.14 24.61 18.10
N ALA A 245 4.75 25.77 17.79
CA ALA A 245 5.10 26.79 18.76
C ALA A 245 3.86 27.28 19.52
N SER A 246 2.71 27.43 18.85
CA SER A 246 1.45 27.85 19.46
C SER A 246 0.91 26.84 20.48
N LEU A 247 1.09 25.55 20.22
CA LEU A 247 0.56 24.46 21.05
C LEU A 247 1.52 24.01 22.15
N LEU A 248 2.82 24.28 21.99
CA LEU A 248 3.88 23.80 22.88
C LEU A 248 3.63 24.10 24.37
N PRO A 249 3.19 25.31 24.80
CA PRO A 249 3.01 25.61 26.21
C PRO A 249 1.94 24.77 26.91
N ARG A 250 0.94 24.29 26.16
CA ARG A 250 -0.22 23.56 26.70
C ARG A 250 -0.15 22.06 26.44
N ARG A 251 0.37 21.67 25.29
CA ARG A 251 0.33 20.28 24.78
C ARG A 251 1.71 19.72 24.43
N GLY A 252 2.78 20.51 24.52
CA GLY A 252 4.12 20.11 24.06
C GLY A 252 4.64 18.82 24.71
N LEU A 253 4.35 18.61 25.99
CA LEU A 253 4.71 17.36 26.68
C LEU A 253 3.94 16.14 26.16
N ALA A 254 2.66 16.30 25.85
CA ALA A 254 1.85 15.21 25.32
C ALA A 254 2.22 14.88 23.86
N ILE A 255 2.66 15.87 23.09
CA ILE A 255 3.06 15.71 21.69
C ILE A 255 4.47 15.09 21.59
N PHE A 256 5.45 15.61 22.33
CA PHE A 256 6.86 15.26 22.13
C PHE A 256 7.47 14.44 23.27
N GLY A 257 6.83 14.40 24.44
CA GLY A 257 7.45 13.91 25.67
C GLY A 257 8.62 14.79 26.15
N PRO A 258 9.18 14.51 27.34
CA PRO A 258 10.28 15.29 27.91
C PRO A 258 11.52 15.34 26.99
N SER A 259 11.95 14.18 26.49
CA SER A 259 13.13 14.07 25.62
C SER A 259 12.92 14.72 24.26
N GLY A 260 11.71 14.64 23.70
CA GLY A 260 11.39 15.28 22.43
C GLY A 260 11.32 16.80 22.54
N VAL A 261 10.82 17.36 23.65
CA VAL A 261 10.87 18.81 23.92
C VAL A 261 12.33 19.29 24.00
N ARG A 262 13.22 18.53 24.64
CA ARG A 262 14.65 18.87 24.69
C ARG A 262 15.29 18.84 23.30
N ARG A 263 15.09 17.76 22.54
CA ARG A 263 15.57 17.66 21.15
C ARG A 263 15.04 18.77 20.27
N LEU A 264 13.77 19.16 20.44
CA LEU A 264 13.19 20.28 19.70
C LEU A 264 13.86 21.62 20.07
N ALA A 265 14.23 21.83 21.33
CA ALA A 265 14.97 23.03 21.74
C ALA A 265 16.38 23.10 21.12
N GLU A 266 17.04 21.94 20.99
CA GLU A 266 18.39 21.81 20.42
C GLU A 266 18.41 21.91 18.89
N LEU A 267 17.42 21.30 18.22
CA LEU A 267 17.41 21.13 16.77
C LEU A 267 16.54 22.15 16.02
N ALA A 268 15.73 22.94 16.71
CA ALA A 268 14.85 23.90 16.05
C ALA A 268 15.66 24.97 15.29
N THR A 269 15.51 24.94 13.97
CA THR A 269 16.04 25.97 13.07
C THR A 269 15.32 27.31 13.22
N GLN A 270 14.06 27.28 13.69
CA GLN A 270 13.23 28.47 13.89
C GLN A 270 13.42 29.08 15.30
N PRO A 271 13.91 30.33 15.45
CA PRO A 271 14.29 30.89 16.76
C PRO A 271 13.14 31.04 17.76
N HIS A 272 11.91 31.28 17.29
CA HIS A 272 10.76 31.43 18.17
C HIS A 272 10.33 30.07 18.77
N LEU A 273 10.42 29.00 17.98
CA LEU A 273 10.10 27.64 18.40
C LEU A 273 11.15 27.13 19.39
N GLY A 274 12.42 27.28 19.06
CA GLY A 274 13.54 26.89 19.93
C GLY A 274 13.47 27.55 21.31
N ARG A 275 13.18 28.87 21.36
CA ARG A 275 13.00 29.59 22.64
C ARG A 275 11.83 29.05 23.46
N ARG A 276 10.69 28.72 22.83
CA ARG A 276 9.54 28.16 23.54
C ARG A 276 9.82 26.75 24.04
N ALA A 277 10.51 25.93 23.25
CA ALA A 277 10.91 24.58 23.64
C ALA A 277 11.91 24.60 24.80
N ALA A 278 12.91 25.49 24.75
CA ALA A 278 13.87 25.69 25.83
C ALA A 278 13.19 26.17 27.13
N ALA A 279 12.26 27.12 27.03
CA ALA A 279 11.48 27.58 28.18
C ALA A 279 10.64 26.45 28.82
N LEU A 280 10.03 25.59 27.99
CA LEU A 280 9.28 24.44 28.48
C LEU A 280 10.20 23.40 29.12
N ALA A 281 11.35 23.09 28.50
CA ALA A 281 12.34 22.16 29.04
C ALA A 281 12.89 22.62 30.39
N ALA A 282 13.23 23.91 30.52
CA ALA A 282 13.70 24.51 31.76
C ALA A 282 12.65 24.44 32.87
N ARG A 283 11.36 24.68 32.56
CA ARG A 283 10.27 24.57 33.53
C ARG A 283 10.12 23.16 34.11
N LEU A 284 10.52 22.15 33.34
CA LEU A 284 10.42 20.74 33.72
C LEU A 284 11.63 20.25 34.52
N ARG A 285 12.64 21.10 34.78
CA ARG A 285 13.90 20.73 35.42
C ARG A 285 14.51 19.48 34.80
N LEU A 286 14.41 19.33 33.48
CA LEU A 286 15.09 18.27 32.74
C LEU A 286 16.58 18.62 32.65
N HIS A 287 17.24 18.61 33.80
CA HIS A 287 18.68 18.75 33.95
C HIS A 287 19.30 17.36 33.96
N HIS A 288 20.19 17.14 33.00
CA HIS A 288 21.01 15.96 32.71
C HIS A 288 20.28 14.75 32.11
#